data_AF-A0A8G2BJS3-F1
#
_entry.id   AF-A0A8G2BJS3-F1
#
_cell.length_a   1.000
_cell.length_b   1.000
_cell.length_c   1.000
_cell.angle_alpha   90.00
_cell.angle_beta   90.00
_cell.angle_gamma   90.00
#
_symmetry.space_group_name_H-M   'P 1'
#
loop_
_entity.id
_entity.type
_entity.pdbx_description
1 polymer ?
#
loop_
_entity_poly.entity_id
_entity_poly.type
_entity_poly.pdbx_seq_one_letter_code
_entity_poly.pdbx_strand_id
1 'polypeptide(L)'
;MDDYLTGEALRAALARLNWTRERLAVAAGLGEATVYRMLAQNGAIQARRSSIDKVATALAAEGALDRPKAPGELDPLITVALPAELIRRMPGRFTSLTRLWAQSMETQDLEDLVRRLGGATDRMSSVNVGDDGGLRIGLLGHGLRWASNNMVGRPLMELADQDVAVSASERYWRSIIANEPNLAYCRRGDLEFTVLSVPVRHAGRQAVVSWSELGRPDLWR
;
A
#
# COMPACT_ATOMS: atom_id res chain seq x y z
N MET A 1 9.53 10.13 10.96
CA MET A 1 9.79 10.87 12.21
C MET A 1 10.03 9.84 13.29
N ASP A 2 11.22 9.84 13.89
CA ASP A 2 11.60 8.94 14.97
C ASP A 2 10.92 9.38 16.27
N ASP A 3 9.73 8.84 16.57
CA ASP A 3 9.12 8.98 17.89
C ASP A 3 9.87 8.09 18.88
N TYR A 4 10.98 8.61 19.38
CA TYR A 4 11.76 7.99 20.45
C TYR A 4 10.92 7.98 21.73
N LEU A 5 10.51 6.79 22.15
CA LEU A 5 9.89 6.53 23.46
C LEU A 5 10.61 7.31 24.57
N THR A 6 9.87 8.16 25.30
CA THR A 6 10.39 8.92 26.44
C THR A 6 10.07 8.21 27.75
N GLY A 7 10.84 8.49 28.82
CA GLY A 7 10.52 7.94 30.13
C GLY A 7 9.21 8.47 30.70
N GLU A 8 8.78 9.68 30.30
CA GLU A 8 7.45 10.22 30.62
C GLU A 8 6.33 9.43 29.95
N ALA A 9 6.43 9.21 28.63
CA ALA A 9 5.47 8.38 27.90
C ALA A 9 5.40 6.96 28.48
N LEU A 10 6.53 6.42 28.91
CA LEU A 10 6.61 5.11 29.54
C LEU A 10 5.89 5.06 30.90
N ARG A 11 6.06 6.09 31.75
CA ARG A 11 5.33 6.20 33.03
C ARG A 11 3.83 6.37 32.81
N ALA A 12 3.42 7.19 31.84
CA ALA A 12 2.01 7.36 31.48
C ALA A 12 1.38 6.06 30.96
N ALA A 13 2.10 5.31 30.13
CA ALA A 13 1.68 3.99 29.63
C ALA A 13 1.49 2.98 30.77
N LEU A 14 2.43 2.90 31.72
CA LEU A 14 2.31 2.04 32.91
C LEU A 14 1.10 2.40 33.77
N ALA A 15 0.88 3.70 34.01
CA ALA A 15 -0.26 4.17 34.78
C ALA A 15 -1.59 3.80 34.10
N ARG A 16 -1.68 3.94 32.77
CA ARG A 16 -2.88 3.57 31.99
C ARG A 16 -3.18 2.07 32.07
N LEU A 17 -2.16 1.22 32.04
CA LEU A 17 -2.32 -0.23 32.12
C LEU A 17 -2.41 -0.76 33.56
N ASN A 18 -2.24 0.08 34.57
CA ASN A 18 -2.04 -0.32 35.97
C ASN A 18 -0.92 -1.36 36.12
N TRP A 19 0.18 -1.16 35.39
CA TRP A 19 1.34 -2.05 35.40
C TRP A 19 2.39 -1.59 36.40
N THR A 20 2.99 -2.56 37.08
CA THR A 20 4.22 -2.33 37.83
C THR A 20 5.43 -2.37 36.90
N ARG A 21 6.54 -1.77 37.35
CA ARG A 21 7.84 -1.86 36.65
C ARG A 21 8.33 -3.30 36.46
N GLU A 22 8.05 -4.16 37.44
CA GLU A 22 8.39 -5.59 37.40
C GLU A 22 7.60 -6.30 36.31
N ARG A 23 6.29 -6.04 36.21
CA ARG A 23 5.45 -6.59 35.15
C ARG A 23 5.94 -6.18 33.77
N LEU A 24 6.33 -4.92 33.59
CA LEU A 24 6.91 -4.45 32.33
C LEU A 24 8.26 -5.12 32.02
N ALA A 25 9.11 -5.33 33.03
CA ALA A 25 10.37 -6.04 32.87
C ALA A 25 10.17 -7.48 32.39
N VAL A 26 9.20 -8.19 32.97
CA VAL A 26 8.80 -9.54 32.54
C VAL A 26 8.25 -9.52 31.12
N ALA A 27 7.29 -8.63 30.82
CA ALA A 27 6.65 -8.55 29.50
C ALA A 27 7.63 -8.19 28.38
N ALA A 28 8.61 -7.32 28.66
CA ALA A 28 9.65 -6.94 27.70
C ALA A 28 10.83 -7.92 27.64
N GLY A 29 10.91 -8.91 28.54
CA GLY A 29 12.08 -9.79 28.66
C GLY A 29 13.37 -9.02 28.95
N LEU A 30 13.30 -8.05 29.86
CA LEU A 30 14.41 -7.19 30.29
C LEU A 30 14.58 -7.28 31.82
N GLY A 31 15.78 -6.94 32.31
CA GLY A 31 16.00 -6.80 33.75
C GLY A 31 15.30 -5.56 34.32
N GLU A 32 14.77 -5.67 35.53
CA GLU A 32 14.04 -4.59 36.22
C GLU A 32 14.89 -3.31 36.37
N ALA A 33 16.20 -3.44 36.60
CA ALA A 33 17.13 -2.30 36.65
C ALA A 33 17.25 -1.54 35.32
N THR A 34 17.07 -2.21 34.19
CA THR A 34 17.05 -1.57 32.86
C THR A 34 15.76 -0.79 32.67
N VAL A 35 14.62 -1.37 33.02
CA VAL A 35 13.32 -0.69 32.98
C VAL A 35 13.30 0.52 33.93
N TYR A 36 13.84 0.38 35.13
CA TYR A 36 13.97 1.48 36.09
C TYR A 36 14.79 2.64 35.52
N ARG A 37 15.93 2.36 34.89
CA ARG A 37 16.77 3.40 34.25
C ARG A 37 16.08 4.08 33.07
N MET A 38 15.22 3.36 32.33
CA MET A 38 14.41 3.94 31.25
C MET A 38 13.32 4.87 31.81
N LEU A 39 12.62 4.42 32.86
CA LEU A 39 11.59 5.19 33.54
C LEU A 39 12.11 6.43 34.25
N ALA A 40 13.36 6.42 34.72
CA ALA A 40 13.96 7.56 35.42
C ALA A 40 14.33 8.74 34.49
N GLN A 41 14.31 8.53 33.17
CA GLN A 41 14.69 9.55 32.21
C GLN A 41 13.50 10.49 31.92
N ASN A 42 13.74 11.80 31.97
CA ASN A 42 12.72 12.80 31.69
C ASN A 42 12.62 13.17 30.20
N GLY A 43 13.47 12.57 29.36
CA GLY A 43 13.49 12.79 27.92
C GLY A 43 13.55 11.47 27.15
N ALA A 44 14.09 11.53 25.93
CA ALA A 44 14.29 10.35 25.08
C ALA A 44 15.13 9.29 25.79
N ILE A 45 14.65 8.04 25.79
CA ILE A 45 15.31 6.92 26.45
C ILE A 45 16.66 6.63 25.77
N GLN A 46 17.75 6.81 26.51
CA GLN A 46 19.12 6.48 26.13
C GLN A 46 19.40 5.00 26.45
N ALA A 47 18.88 4.09 25.64
CA ALA A 47 19.12 2.66 25.74
C ALA A 47 19.40 2.05 24.35
N ARG A 48 19.87 0.81 24.31
CA ARG A 48 20.02 0.07 23.04
C ARG A 48 18.65 -0.01 22.35
N ARG A 49 18.61 0.24 21.04
CA ARG A 49 17.36 0.22 20.24
C ARG A 49 16.56 -1.07 20.45
N SER A 50 17.23 -2.22 20.48
CA SER A 50 16.62 -3.52 20.78
C SER A 50 15.92 -3.62 22.14
N SER A 51 16.35 -2.86 23.16
CA SER A 51 15.68 -2.80 24.47
C SER A 51 14.49 -1.84 24.45
N ILE A 52 14.60 -0.74 23.69
CA ILE A 52 13.49 0.19 23.48
C ILE A 52 12.36 -0.51 22.70
N ASP A 53 12.71 -1.23 21.63
CA ASP A 53 11.76 -1.96 20.79
C ASP A 53 11.01 -3.05 21.58
N LYS A 54 11.70 -3.75 22.48
CA LYS A 54 11.08 -4.75 23.38
C LYS A 54 10.04 -4.13 24.32
N VAL A 55 10.37 -3.00 24.93
CA VAL A 55 9.45 -2.27 25.82
C VAL A 55 8.26 -1.72 25.02
N ALA A 56 8.51 -1.09 23.88
CA ALA A 56 7.47 -0.55 23.02
C ALA A 56 6.55 -1.65 22.47
N THR A 57 7.09 -2.82 22.10
CA THR A 57 6.30 -4.00 21.67
C THR A 57 5.43 -4.53 22.81
N ALA A 58 5.97 -4.68 24.02
CA ALA A 58 5.23 -5.18 25.18
C ALA A 58 4.05 -4.26 25.55
N LEU A 59 4.24 -2.94 25.44
CA LEU A 59 3.18 -1.96 25.69
C LEU A 59 2.17 -1.90 24.55
N ALA A 60 2.62 -2.05 23.31
CA ALA A 60 1.73 -2.05 22.16
C ALA A 60 0.83 -3.28 22.07
N ALA A 61 1.31 -4.44 22.53
CA ALA A 61 0.50 -5.66 22.65
C ALA A 61 -0.74 -5.45 23.54
N GLU A 62 -0.69 -4.49 24.45
CA GLU A 62 -1.74 -4.16 25.41
C GLU A 62 -2.49 -2.86 25.03
N GLY A 63 -2.22 -2.33 23.83
CA GLY A 63 -2.81 -1.08 23.35
C GLY A 63 -2.35 0.17 24.10
N ALA A 64 -1.24 0.10 24.86
CA ALA A 64 -0.69 1.23 25.60
C ALA A 64 0.12 2.21 24.75
N LEU A 65 0.66 1.74 23.64
CA LEU A 65 1.41 2.52 22.65
C LEU A 65 1.10 1.97 21.26
N ASP A 66 1.34 2.79 20.24
CA ASP A 66 1.41 2.25 18.89
C ASP A 66 2.61 1.30 18.79
N ARG A 67 2.39 0.16 18.15
CA ARG A 67 3.45 -0.83 17.95
C ARG A 67 4.57 -0.19 17.14
N PRO A 68 5.83 -0.26 17.60
CA PRO A 68 6.94 0.14 16.75
C PRO A 68 6.94 -0.77 15.51
N LYS A 69 6.91 -0.16 14.32
CA LYS A 69 7.05 -0.91 13.07
C LYS A 69 8.39 -1.65 13.13
N ALA A 70 8.36 -2.97 12.99
CA ALA A 70 9.58 -3.73 12.86
C ALA A 70 10.36 -3.23 11.61
N PRO A 71 11.69 -3.35 11.57
CA PRO A 71 12.45 -3.02 10.36
C PRO A 71 11.92 -3.80 9.16
N GLY A 72 11.44 -3.09 8.13
CA GLY A 72 10.80 -3.69 6.96
C GLY A 72 9.30 -3.98 7.11
N GLU A 73 8.70 -3.69 8.26
CA GLU A 73 7.25 -3.73 8.45
C GLU A 73 6.63 -2.53 7.71
N LEU A 74 5.79 -2.89 6.74
CA LEU A 74 5.17 -1.98 5.81
C LEU A 74 3.80 -1.55 6.35
N ASP A 75 3.39 -0.31 6.09
CA ASP A 75 2.01 0.08 6.33
C ASP A 75 1.07 -0.84 5.52
N PRO A 76 -0.06 -1.26 6.11
CA PRO A 76 -1.03 -2.06 5.38
C PRO A 76 -1.57 -1.25 4.20
N LEU A 77 -1.73 -1.91 3.06
CA LEU A 77 -2.39 -1.33 1.90
C LEU A 77 -3.91 -1.40 2.10
N ILE A 78 -4.54 -0.24 2.24
CA ILE A 78 -6.00 -0.11 2.27
C ILE A 78 -6.47 0.15 0.84
N THR A 79 -7.40 -0.66 0.34
CA THR A 79 -8.01 -0.48 -0.98
C THR A 79 -9.52 -0.36 -0.85
N VAL A 80 -10.06 0.73 -1.40
CA VAL A 80 -11.50 1.03 -1.42
C VAL A 80 -11.96 1.03 -2.87
N ALA A 81 -12.84 0.09 -3.23
CA ALA A 81 -13.46 0.07 -4.55
C ALA A 81 -14.44 1.24 -4.68
N LEU A 82 -14.40 1.92 -5.82
CA LEU A 82 -15.23 3.08 -6.13
C LEU A 82 -16.08 2.79 -7.37
N PRO A 83 -17.29 3.36 -7.46
CA PRO A 83 -18.05 3.35 -8.71
C PRO A 83 -17.23 3.99 -9.83
N ALA A 84 -17.00 3.24 -10.91
CA ALA A 84 -16.08 3.66 -11.96
C ALA A 84 -16.56 4.95 -12.67
N GLU A 85 -17.87 5.16 -12.71
CA GLU A 85 -18.52 6.35 -13.24
C GLU A 85 -18.17 7.66 -12.53
N LEU A 86 -17.63 7.59 -11.31
CA LEU A 86 -17.15 8.77 -10.60
C LEU A 86 -16.00 9.45 -11.34
N ILE A 87 -15.27 8.73 -12.21
CA ILE A 87 -14.21 9.33 -13.00
C ILE A 87 -14.72 10.47 -13.89
N ARG A 88 -15.95 10.38 -14.39
CA ARG A 88 -16.59 11.43 -15.20
C ARG A 88 -16.79 12.74 -14.45
N ARG A 89 -16.75 12.71 -13.10
CA ARG A 89 -16.91 13.87 -12.23
C ARG A 89 -15.58 14.46 -11.76
N MET A 90 -14.44 13.92 -12.19
CA MET A 90 -13.10 14.32 -11.71
C MET A 90 -12.08 14.70 -12.79
N PRO A 91 -12.46 15.34 -13.92
CA PRO A 91 -11.56 15.53 -15.06
C PRO A 91 -10.34 16.43 -14.76
N GLY A 92 -10.47 17.38 -13.84
CA GLY A 92 -9.40 18.33 -13.50
C GLY A 92 -8.36 17.81 -12.51
N ARG A 93 -8.63 16.70 -11.81
CA ARG A 93 -7.75 16.16 -10.76
C ARG A 93 -7.02 14.89 -11.17
N PHE A 94 -7.68 14.03 -11.96
CA PHE A 94 -7.15 12.76 -12.43
C PHE A 94 -7.20 12.70 -13.95
N THR A 95 -6.40 13.55 -14.59
CA THR A 95 -6.42 13.76 -16.04
C THR A 95 -6.03 12.49 -16.80
N SER A 96 -5.06 11.73 -16.31
CA SER A 96 -4.61 10.48 -16.93
C SER A 96 -5.62 9.37 -16.75
N LEU A 97 -6.25 9.25 -15.57
CA LEU A 97 -7.32 8.28 -15.35
C LEU A 97 -8.56 8.58 -16.21
N THR A 98 -8.92 9.86 -16.33
CA THR A 98 -10.02 10.30 -17.21
C THR A 98 -9.71 9.99 -18.68
N ARG A 99 -8.46 10.18 -19.10
CA ARG A 99 -8.01 9.83 -20.45
C ARG A 99 -8.02 8.32 -20.69
N LEU A 100 -7.57 7.51 -19.73
CA LEU A 100 -7.65 6.05 -19.80
C LEU A 100 -9.11 5.60 -19.98
N TRP A 101 -10.01 6.13 -19.15
CA TRP A 101 -11.43 5.85 -19.25
C TRP A 101 -11.94 6.14 -20.66
N ALA A 102 -11.79 7.38 -21.14
CA ALA A 102 -12.30 7.80 -22.43
C ALA A 102 -11.78 6.93 -23.58
N GLN A 103 -10.48 6.65 -23.61
CA GLN A 103 -9.89 5.84 -24.68
C GLN A 103 -10.26 4.35 -24.59
N SER A 104 -10.44 3.81 -23.38
CA SER A 104 -10.88 2.42 -23.18
C SER A 104 -12.31 2.17 -23.66
N MET A 105 -13.14 3.22 -23.76
CA MET A 105 -14.50 3.11 -24.31
C MET A 105 -14.47 3.06 -25.85
N GLU A 106 -13.40 3.53 -26.49
CA GLU A 106 -13.25 3.54 -27.95
C GLU A 106 -12.58 2.27 -28.49
N THR A 107 -11.73 1.63 -27.68
CA THR A 107 -11.01 0.43 -28.08
C THR A 107 -10.76 -0.50 -26.90
N GLN A 108 -10.87 -1.80 -27.17
CA GLN A 108 -10.43 -2.85 -26.24
C GLN A 108 -9.09 -3.46 -26.66
N ASP A 109 -8.43 -2.97 -27.70
CA ASP A 109 -7.10 -3.47 -28.09
C ASP A 109 -6.00 -2.79 -27.28
N LEU A 110 -5.12 -3.58 -26.65
CA LEU A 110 -4.04 -3.07 -25.80
C LEU A 110 -3.10 -2.14 -26.57
N GLU A 111 -2.67 -2.53 -27.77
CA GLU A 111 -1.66 -1.80 -28.53
C GLU A 111 -2.24 -0.47 -29.05
N ASP A 112 -3.47 -0.50 -29.57
CA ASP A 112 -4.19 0.69 -30.00
C ASP A 112 -4.45 1.65 -28.83
N LEU A 113 -4.87 1.12 -27.68
CA LEU A 113 -5.08 1.92 -26.47
C LEU A 113 -3.78 2.62 -26.04
N VAL A 114 -2.68 1.87 -25.88
CA VAL A 114 -1.39 2.43 -25.46
C VAL A 114 -0.89 3.48 -26.45
N ARG A 115 -1.06 3.25 -27.75
CA ARG A 115 -0.72 4.21 -28.82
C ARG A 115 -1.52 5.50 -28.68
N ARG A 116 -2.84 5.42 -28.44
CA ARG A 116 -3.73 6.59 -28.24
C ARG A 116 -3.43 7.38 -26.97
N LEU A 117 -2.92 6.70 -25.94
CA LEU A 117 -2.45 7.35 -24.71
C LEU A 117 -1.13 8.12 -24.90
N GLY A 118 -0.51 8.03 -26.08
CA GLY A 118 0.57 8.92 -26.50
C GLY A 118 1.93 8.62 -25.90
N GLY A 119 2.20 7.37 -25.49
CA GLY A 119 3.52 6.89 -25.06
C GLY A 119 4.04 7.45 -23.72
N ALA A 120 3.48 8.54 -23.20
CA ALA A 120 3.75 9.08 -21.88
C ALA A 120 3.07 8.21 -20.80
N THR A 121 3.70 7.08 -20.50
CA THR A 121 3.19 5.99 -19.66
C THR A 121 3.67 6.10 -18.21
N ASP A 122 3.98 7.30 -17.75
CA ASP A 122 4.45 7.51 -16.39
C ASP A 122 3.31 7.11 -15.43
N ARG A 123 3.41 5.91 -14.83
CA ARG A 123 2.47 5.25 -13.89
C ARG A 123 1.43 4.30 -14.50
N MET A 124 1.63 3.88 -15.74
CA MET A 124 0.80 2.83 -16.35
C MET A 124 1.44 1.45 -16.14
N SER A 125 0.61 0.44 -15.89
CA SER A 125 0.99 -0.97 -15.89
C SER A 125 -0.08 -1.80 -16.57
N SER A 126 0.29 -2.81 -17.33
CA SER A 126 -0.65 -3.82 -17.81
C SER A 126 -0.36 -5.19 -17.23
N VAL A 127 -1.41 -6.01 -17.14
CA VAL A 127 -1.35 -7.41 -16.74
C VAL A 127 -2.11 -8.23 -17.76
N ASN A 128 -1.52 -9.34 -18.17
CA ASN A 128 -2.07 -10.26 -19.15
C ASN A 128 -2.41 -11.59 -18.45
N VAL A 129 -3.42 -12.30 -18.96
CA VAL A 129 -3.66 -13.70 -18.58
C VAL A 129 -2.69 -14.59 -19.35
N GLY A 130 -1.84 -15.32 -18.62
CA GLY A 130 -0.88 -16.29 -19.17
C GLY A 130 -1.56 -17.58 -19.66
N ASP A 131 -0.79 -18.43 -20.34
CA ASP A 131 -1.24 -19.75 -20.80
C ASP A 131 -1.70 -20.67 -19.66
N ASP A 132 -1.12 -20.48 -18.48
CA ASP A 132 -1.43 -21.19 -17.24
C ASP A 132 -2.66 -20.61 -16.51
N GLY A 133 -3.33 -19.61 -17.10
CA GLY A 133 -4.43 -18.88 -16.46
C GLY A 133 -3.96 -17.90 -15.37
N GLY A 134 -2.65 -17.78 -15.14
CA GLY A 134 -2.08 -16.88 -14.15
C GLY A 134 -2.00 -15.43 -14.64
N LEU A 135 -2.06 -14.47 -13.71
CA LEU A 135 -1.83 -13.07 -14.03
C LEU A 135 -0.32 -12.81 -14.17
N ARG A 136 0.07 -12.30 -15.33
CA ARG A 136 1.46 -11.98 -15.70
C ARG A 136 1.62 -10.49 -15.92
N ILE A 137 2.71 -9.92 -15.43
CA ILE A 137 3.02 -8.51 -15.65
C ILE A 137 3.32 -8.32 -17.14
N GLY A 138 2.55 -7.44 -17.80
CA GLY A 138 2.72 -7.10 -19.20
C GLY A 138 3.64 -5.89 -19.35
N LEU A 139 3.09 -4.79 -19.87
CA LEU A 139 3.80 -3.53 -20.09
C LEU A 139 3.90 -2.73 -18.78
N LEU A 140 5.08 -2.19 -18.47
CA LEU A 140 5.29 -1.25 -17.38
C LEU A 140 5.80 0.08 -17.94
N GLY A 141 5.12 1.17 -17.61
CA GLY A 141 5.59 2.51 -17.92
C GLY A 141 6.62 3.04 -16.90
N HIS A 142 6.99 4.33 -16.98
CA HIS A 142 8.14 4.87 -16.24
C HIS A 142 7.85 5.43 -14.82
N GLY A 143 6.59 5.39 -14.35
CA GLY A 143 6.19 6.00 -13.07
C GLY A 143 5.84 5.01 -11.95
N LEU A 144 5.63 5.52 -10.73
CA LEU A 144 5.32 4.85 -9.45
C LEU A 144 5.09 3.33 -9.59
N ARG A 145 6.22 2.63 -9.57
CA ARG A 145 6.32 1.21 -9.91
C ARG A 145 6.06 0.39 -8.66
N TRP A 146 4.95 -0.34 -8.67
CA TRP A 146 4.80 -1.54 -7.84
C TRP A 146 5.81 -2.63 -8.23
N ALA A 147 6.36 -2.54 -9.45
CA ALA A 147 7.19 -3.54 -10.10
C ALA A 147 8.26 -2.90 -10.99
N SER A 148 9.50 -3.38 -10.90
CA SER A 148 10.59 -3.05 -11.82
C SER A 148 10.31 -3.49 -13.27
N ASN A 149 10.99 -2.87 -14.25
CA ASN A 149 11.01 -3.36 -15.64
C ASN A 149 11.48 -4.83 -15.77
N ASN A 150 12.29 -5.32 -14.84
CA ASN A 150 12.71 -6.74 -14.83
C ASN A 150 11.57 -7.71 -14.43
N MET A 151 10.40 -7.19 -14.03
CA MET A 151 9.24 -7.99 -13.66
C MET A 151 8.32 -8.29 -14.84
N VAL A 152 8.57 -7.72 -16.03
CA VAL A 152 7.79 -8.02 -17.24
C VAL A 152 7.85 -9.52 -17.55
N GLY A 153 6.69 -10.11 -17.80
CA GLY A 153 6.50 -11.56 -18.02
C GLY A 153 6.42 -12.40 -16.74
N ARG A 154 6.74 -11.84 -15.57
CA ARG A 154 6.72 -12.59 -14.30
C ARG A 154 5.30 -12.67 -13.73
N PRO A 155 4.97 -13.70 -12.92
CA PRO A 155 3.72 -13.74 -12.17
C PRO A 155 3.53 -12.48 -11.34
N LEU A 156 2.30 -11.97 -11.30
CA LEU A 156 1.95 -10.82 -10.48
C LEU A 156 2.20 -11.08 -8.98
N MET A 157 2.13 -12.34 -8.55
CA MET A 157 2.42 -12.73 -7.16
C MET A 157 3.91 -12.67 -6.80
N GLU A 158 4.81 -12.50 -7.77
CA GLU A 158 6.25 -12.32 -7.52
C GLU A 158 6.65 -10.86 -7.25
N LEU A 159 5.69 -9.93 -7.15
CA LEU A 159 6.00 -8.58 -6.69
C LEU A 159 6.65 -8.63 -5.30
N ALA A 160 7.64 -7.76 -5.07
CA ALA A 160 8.39 -7.70 -3.81
C ALA A 160 7.51 -7.42 -2.58
N ASP A 161 6.29 -6.95 -2.81
CA ASP A 161 5.34 -6.57 -1.80
C ASP A 161 4.06 -7.40 -1.94
N GLN A 162 3.82 -8.28 -0.97
CA GLN A 162 2.74 -9.25 -1.00
C GLN A 162 1.36 -8.58 -0.92
N ASP A 163 1.19 -7.55 -0.10
CA ASP A 163 -0.09 -6.84 0.06
C ASP A 163 -0.48 -6.13 -1.23
N VAL A 164 0.51 -5.55 -1.90
CA VAL A 164 0.37 -4.95 -3.22
C VAL A 164 -0.01 -6.00 -4.26
N ALA A 165 0.68 -7.14 -4.27
CA ALA A 165 0.42 -8.22 -5.22
C ALA A 165 -1.00 -8.76 -5.11
N VAL A 166 -1.47 -9.00 -3.88
CA VAL A 166 -2.82 -9.48 -3.59
C VAL A 166 -3.85 -8.44 -4.04
N SER A 167 -3.71 -7.18 -3.61
CA SER A 167 -4.67 -6.14 -3.97
C SER A 167 -4.71 -5.88 -5.48
N ALA A 168 -3.56 -5.91 -6.16
CA ALA A 168 -3.51 -5.80 -7.62
C ALA A 168 -4.18 -6.99 -8.31
N SER A 169 -3.93 -8.21 -7.83
CA SER A 169 -4.54 -9.44 -8.36
C SER A 169 -6.05 -9.40 -8.25
N GLU A 170 -6.60 -9.04 -7.08
CA GLU A 170 -8.05 -8.92 -6.87
C GLU A 170 -8.69 -7.88 -7.80
N ARG A 171 -8.05 -6.70 -7.94
CA ARG A 171 -8.53 -5.62 -8.81
C ARG A 171 -8.55 -6.04 -10.28
N TYR A 172 -7.50 -6.73 -10.74
CA TYR A 172 -7.40 -7.19 -12.12
C TYR A 172 -8.37 -8.33 -12.40
N TRP A 173 -8.47 -9.33 -11.50
CA TRP A 173 -9.46 -10.38 -11.63
C TRP A 173 -10.88 -9.84 -11.67
N ARG A 174 -11.21 -8.87 -10.83
CA ARG A 174 -12.53 -8.21 -10.87
C ARG A 174 -12.78 -7.55 -12.23
N SER A 175 -11.79 -6.85 -12.79
CA SER A 175 -11.91 -6.20 -14.11
C SER A 175 -12.06 -7.22 -15.24
N ILE A 176 -11.33 -8.34 -15.16
CA ILE A 176 -11.39 -9.44 -16.15
C ILE A 176 -12.74 -10.14 -16.11
N ILE A 177 -13.22 -10.51 -14.91
CA ILE A 177 -14.46 -11.27 -14.72
C ILE A 177 -15.68 -10.41 -15.06
N ALA A 178 -15.74 -9.18 -14.55
CA ALA A 178 -16.84 -8.27 -14.85
C ALA A 178 -16.79 -7.73 -16.29
N ASN A 179 -15.61 -7.77 -16.93
CA ASN A 179 -15.33 -7.09 -18.19
C ASN A 179 -15.75 -5.61 -18.14
N GLU A 180 -15.54 -4.98 -16.99
CA GLU A 180 -15.88 -3.59 -16.70
C GLU A 180 -14.66 -2.86 -16.10
N PRO A 181 -14.55 -1.54 -16.31
CA PRO A 181 -13.55 -0.74 -15.61
C PRO A 181 -13.71 -0.79 -14.08
N ASN A 182 -12.58 -0.84 -13.38
CA ASN A 182 -12.51 -0.86 -11.93
C ASN A 182 -11.71 0.34 -11.41
N LEU A 183 -12.40 1.25 -10.73
CA LEU A 183 -11.80 2.39 -10.06
C LEU A 183 -11.60 2.06 -8.58
N ALA A 184 -10.40 2.32 -8.06
CA ALA A 184 -10.10 2.11 -6.65
C ALA A 184 -9.28 3.26 -6.08
N TYR A 185 -9.55 3.59 -4.83
CA TYR A 185 -8.69 4.42 -4.00
C TYR A 185 -7.83 3.53 -3.12
N CYS A 186 -6.55 3.87 -3.00
CA CYS A 186 -5.59 3.12 -2.23
C CYS A 186 -4.80 4.03 -1.30
N ARG A 187 -4.56 3.57 -0.07
CA ARG A 187 -3.76 4.28 0.93
C ARG A 187 -2.79 3.33 1.61
N ARG A 188 -1.57 3.82 1.83
CA ARG A 188 -0.53 3.13 2.60
C ARG A 188 0.32 4.13 3.35
N GLY A 189 0.15 4.19 4.68
CA GLY A 189 0.72 5.26 5.48
C GLY A 189 0.21 6.61 4.97
N ASP A 190 1.16 7.48 4.60
CA ASP A 190 0.91 8.81 4.02
C ASP A 190 0.79 8.80 2.48
N LEU A 191 1.06 7.67 1.83
CA LEU A 191 0.92 7.54 0.39
C LEU A 191 -0.54 7.26 0.04
N GLU A 192 -1.18 8.23 -0.62
CA GLU A 192 -2.54 8.12 -1.15
C GLU A 192 -2.49 8.19 -2.68
N PHE A 193 -3.23 7.32 -3.36
CA PHE A 193 -3.37 7.35 -4.81
C PHE A 193 -4.67 6.69 -5.27
N THR A 194 -5.09 7.04 -6.47
CA THR A 194 -6.27 6.48 -7.14
C THR A 194 -5.81 5.72 -8.37
N VAL A 195 -6.43 4.58 -8.65
CA VAL A 195 -6.08 3.71 -9.78
C VAL A 195 -7.34 3.34 -10.54
N LEU A 196 -7.26 3.42 -11.86
CA LEU A 196 -8.27 2.91 -12.78
C LEU A 196 -7.67 1.73 -13.53
N SER A 197 -8.37 0.59 -13.48
CA SER A 197 -8.07 -0.62 -14.25
C SER A 197 -9.15 -0.81 -15.31
N VAL A 198 -8.78 -1.03 -16.57
CA VAL A 198 -9.69 -1.24 -17.69
C VAL A 198 -9.39 -2.57 -18.37
N PRO A 199 -10.41 -3.39 -18.67
CA PRO A 199 -10.21 -4.63 -19.41
C PRO A 199 -9.89 -4.33 -20.87
N VAL A 200 -8.94 -5.06 -21.42
CA VAL A 200 -8.52 -4.99 -22.83
C VAL A 200 -8.22 -6.39 -23.34
N ARG A 201 -7.80 -6.48 -24.60
CA ARG A 201 -7.30 -7.67 -25.27
C ARG A 201 -5.87 -7.44 -25.72
N HIS A 202 -5.04 -8.46 -25.56
CA HIS A 202 -3.69 -8.48 -26.09
C HIS A 202 -3.43 -9.84 -26.73
N ALA A 203 -3.02 -9.86 -28.00
CA ALA A 203 -2.83 -11.09 -28.78
C ALA A 203 -4.03 -12.06 -28.69
N GLY A 204 -5.26 -11.51 -28.71
CA GLY A 204 -6.50 -12.30 -28.64
C GLY A 204 -6.90 -12.79 -27.23
N ARG A 205 -6.13 -12.48 -26.19
CA ARG A 205 -6.40 -12.88 -24.80
C ARG A 205 -6.87 -11.71 -23.95
N GLN A 206 -7.59 -12.00 -22.87
CA GLN A 206 -7.96 -10.99 -21.88
C GLN A 206 -6.71 -10.44 -21.19
N ALA A 207 -6.71 -9.12 -21.00
CA ALA A 207 -5.68 -8.37 -20.34
C ALA A 207 -6.32 -7.17 -19.62
N VAL A 208 -5.54 -6.49 -18.80
CA VAL A 208 -5.96 -5.31 -18.06
C VAL A 208 -4.89 -4.25 -18.19
N VAL A 209 -5.28 -3.02 -18.50
CA VAL A 209 -4.42 -1.84 -18.38
C VAL A 209 -4.84 -1.08 -17.15
N SER A 210 -3.86 -0.63 -16.37
CA SER A 210 -4.11 0.22 -15.21
C SER A 210 -3.24 1.44 -15.24
N TRP A 211 -3.81 2.54 -14.79
CA TRP A 211 -3.09 3.78 -14.55
C TRP A 211 -3.39 4.26 -13.15
N SER A 212 -2.36 4.75 -12.46
CA SER A 212 -2.49 5.34 -11.12
C SER A 212 -2.06 6.80 -11.09
N GLU A 213 -2.73 7.58 -10.25
CA GLU A 213 -2.43 8.98 -10.00
C GLU A 213 -2.46 9.28 -8.50
N LEU A 214 -1.56 10.14 -8.02
CA LEU A 214 -1.44 10.48 -6.61
C LEU A 214 -2.66 11.26 -6.11
N GLY A 215 -3.01 11.02 -4.86
CA GLY A 215 -4.07 11.71 -4.13
C GLY A 215 -5.39 10.96 -4.05
N ARG A 216 -6.21 11.40 -3.10
CA ARG A 216 -7.56 10.89 -2.87
C ARG A 216 -8.61 11.54 -3.77
N PRO A 217 -9.67 10.83 -4.14
CA PRO A 217 -10.85 11.44 -4.75
C PRO A 217 -11.56 12.36 -3.75
N ASP A 218 -12.06 13.52 -4.19
CA ASP A 218 -12.85 14.44 -3.35
C ASP A 218 -14.30 13.94 -3.19
N LEU A 219 -14.47 12.69 -2.73
CA LEU A 219 -15.77 12.05 -2.53
C LEU A 219 -16.31 12.20 -1.10
N TRP A 220 -15.49 12.74 -0.21
CA TRP A 220 -15.72 12.76 1.23
C TRP A 220 -15.71 14.18 1.82
N ARG A 221 -15.92 15.20 0.99
CA ARG A 221 -16.12 16.58 1.42
C ARG A 221 -17.59 16.94 1.38
#